data_AF-A0A835KN70-F1
#
_entry.id   AF-A0A835KN70-F1
#
_cell.length_a   1.000
_cell.length_b   1.000
_cell.length_c   1.000
_cell.angle_alpha   90.00
_cell.angle_beta   90.00
_cell.angle_gamma   90.00
#
_symmetry.space_group_name_H-M   'P 1'
#
loop_
_entity.id
_entity.type
_entity.pdbx_description
1 polymer ?
#
loop_
_entity_poly.entity_id
_entity_poly.type
_entity_poly.pdbx_seq_one_letter_code
_entity_poly.pdbx_strand_id
1 'polypeptide(L)'
;MNFEFQNYRIITDKCKGPKFPADQCCSAFKEFACPFRDYINDDSTDCASAMFSYINLYGKYPPGLFSNMCREGKNGLACTDVQSDTTANGGQQAQSSPLVLVTLVCGLIALFF
;
A
#
# COMPACT_ATOMS: atom_id res chain seq x y z
N MET A 1 5.67 3.21 18.92
CA MET A 1 6.35 2.80 17.67
C MET A 1 7.52 3.72 17.43
N ASN A 2 8.62 3.24 16.84
CA ASN A 2 9.80 4.08 16.60
C ASN A 2 9.96 4.34 15.10
N PHE A 3 9.66 5.56 14.66
CA PHE A 3 9.81 5.95 13.26
C PHE A 3 11.26 6.27 12.86
N GLU A 4 12.15 6.57 13.81
CA GLU A 4 13.53 6.98 13.52
C GLU A 4 14.28 6.00 12.61
N PHE A 5 14.08 4.70 12.82
CA PHE A 5 14.84 3.64 12.15
C PHE A 5 14.10 2.99 10.97
N GLN A 6 13.03 3.61 10.47
CA GLN A 6 12.27 3.07 9.33
C GLN A 6 12.98 3.28 8.00
N ASN A 7 12.63 2.46 6.99
CA ASN A 7 13.20 2.58 5.66
C ASN A 7 12.48 3.67 4.83
N TYR A 8 12.99 4.90 4.90
CA TYR A 8 12.46 6.04 4.16
C TYR A 8 12.70 6.00 2.65
N ARG A 9 13.53 5.07 2.17
CA ARG A 9 13.87 4.94 0.76
C ARG A 9 12.65 4.63 -0.11
N ILE A 10 11.67 3.95 0.46
CA ILE A 10 10.38 3.67 -0.20
C ILE A 10 9.68 4.95 -0.69
N ILE A 11 9.83 6.05 0.06
CA ILE A 11 9.31 7.37 -0.30
C ILE A 11 10.35 8.12 -1.14
N THR A 12 11.59 8.22 -0.67
CA THR A 12 12.59 9.13 -1.27
C THR A 12 13.10 8.70 -2.65
N ASP A 13 13.01 7.42 -2.99
CA ASP A 13 13.32 6.93 -4.34
C ASP A 13 12.24 7.29 -5.36
N LYS A 14 10.98 7.41 -4.92
CA LYS A 14 9.81 7.57 -5.81
C LYS A 14 9.29 9.02 -5.84
N CYS A 15 9.23 9.68 -4.69
CA CYS A 15 8.72 11.04 -4.55
C CYS A 15 9.86 12.05 -4.65
N LYS A 16 10.12 12.59 -5.86
CA LYS A 16 11.23 13.52 -6.10
C LYS A 16 10.76 14.92 -6.49
N GLY A 17 11.45 15.92 -5.94
CA GLY A 17 11.27 17.32 -6.29
C GLY A 17 11.89 17.67 -7.64
N PRO A 18 11.67 18.91 -8.13
CA PRO A 18 10.96 20.00 -7.44
C PRO A 18 9.43 19.95 -7.60
N LYS A 19 8.91 19.14 -8.53
CA LYS A 19 7.47 19.11 -8.85
C LYS A 19 6.64 18.17 -7.97
N PHE A 20 7.27 17.18 -7.33
CA PHE A 20 6.61 16.20 -6.45
C PHE A 20 5.32 15.62 -7.06
N PRO A 21 5.43 14.75 -8.08
CA PRO A 21 4.27 14.19 -8.77
C PRO A 21 3.37 13.44 -7.79
N ALA A 22 2.11 13.91 -7.65
CA ALA A 22 1.18 13.45 -6.61
C ALA A 22 0.94 11.94 -6.65
N ASP A 23 0.71 11.35 -7.83
CA ASP A 23 0.45 9.91 -7.95
C ASP A 23 1.60 9.06 -7.41
N GLN A 24 2.84 9.42 -7.75
CA GLN A 24 4.03 8.70 -7.28
C GLN A 24 4.27 8.95 -5.79
N CYS A 25 4.12 10.19 -5.33
CA CYS A 25 4.32 10.56 -3.94
C CYS A 25 3.29 9.93 -3.01
N CYS A 26 2.02 9.93 -3.38
CA CYS A 26 0.94 9.36 -2.59
C CYS A 26 0.95 7.83 -2.62
N SER A 27 1.27 7.21 -3.75
CA SER A 27 1.47 5.76 -3.82
C SER A 27 2.60 5.31 -2.90
N ALA A 28 3.77 5.97 -2.97
CA ALA A 28 4.91 5.67 -2.11
C ALA A 28 4.63 5.93 -0.63
N PHE A 29 3.90 7.02 -0.32
CA PHE A 29 3.47 7.32 1.04
C PHE A 29 2.48 6.28 1.58
N LYS A 30 1.52 5.80 0.77
CA LYS A 30 0.62 4.69 1.16
C LYS A 30 1.42 3.44 1.49
N GLU A 31 2.36 3.06 0.64
CA GLU A 31 3.22 1.88 0.84
C GLU A 31 4.01 1.96 2.16
N PHE A 32 4.51 3.14 2.51
CA PHE A 32 5.19 3.38 3.78
C PHE A 32 4.26 3.39 5.00
N ALA A 33 3.17 4.15 4.94
CA ALA A 33 2.37 4.52 6.11
C ALA A 33 1.31 3.47 6.46
N CYS A 34 0.77 2.77 5.47
CA CYS A 34 -0.34 1.82 5.68
C CYS A 34 -0.03 0.65 6.62
N PRO A 35 1.19 0.08 6.66
CA PRO A 35 1.57 -0.90 7.68
C PRO A 35 1.46 -0.37 9.12
N PHE A 36 1.49 0.96 9.31
CA PHE A 36 1.44 1.61 10.62
C PHE A 36 0.13 2.34 10.89
N ARG A 37 -0.91 2.13 10.06
CA ARG A 37 -2.18 2.89 10.11
C ARG A 37 -2.79 2.97 11.51
N ASP A 38 -2.75 1.86 12.26
CA ASP A 38 -3.41 1.77 13.57
C ASP A 38 -2.68 2.62 14.63
N TYR A 39 -1.37 2.87 14.44
CA TYR A 39 -0.57 3.74 15.31
C TYR A 39 -0.67 5.21 14.91
N ILE A 40 -0.65 5.50 13.61
CA ILE A 40 -0.67 6.90 13.13
C ILE A 40 -2.08 7.51 13.14
N ASN A 41 -3.14 6.69 13.22
CA ASN A 41 -4.51 7.15 13.41
C ASN A 41 -4.94 7.21 14.89
N ASP A 42 -4.03 6.94 15.83
CA ASP A 42 -4.29 7.12 17.25
C ASP A 42 -3.98 8.56 17.67
N ASP A 43 -5.03 9.39 17.74
CA ASP A 43 -4.98 10.80 18.13
C ASP A 43 -4.52 11.02 19.58
N SER A 44 -4.42 9.97 20.41
CA SER A 44 -3.86 10.08 21.77
C SER A 44 -2.32 10.08 21.80
N THR A 45 -1.68 9.87 20.65
CA THR A 45 -0.22 9.79 20.50
C THR A 45 0.32 10.82 19.51
N ASP A 46 1.64 11.00 19.51
CA ASP A 46 2.35 11.84 18.55
C ASP A 46 2.88 11.05 17.34
N CYS A 47 2.43 9.80 17.13
CA CYS A 47 2.94 8.91 16.09
C CYS A 47 2.88 9.52 14.69
N ALA A 48 1.78 10.16 14.32
CA ALA A 48 1.64 10.82 13.02
C ALA A 48 2.63 11.99 12.86
N SER A 49 2.75 12.83 13.89
CA SER A 49 3.65 13.98 13.90
C SER A 49 5.12 13.54 13.82
N ALA A 50 5.50 12.51 14.58
CA ALA A 50 6.83 11.90 14.51
C ALA A 50 7.12 11.32 13.13
N MET A 51 6.17 10.55 12.56
CA MET A 51 6.29 9.99 11.21
C MET A 51 6.55 11.09 10.16
N PHE A 52 5.72 12.13 10.12
CA PHE A 52 5.90 13.22 9.17
C PHE A 52 7.21 13.98 9.40
N SER A 53 7.66 14.14 10.64
CA SER A 53 8.93 14.81 10.95
C SER A 53 10.11 14.08 10.33
N TYR A 54 10.20 12.77 10.49
CA TYR A 54 11.28 11.98 9.89
C TYR A 54 11.16 11.86 8.37
N ILE A 55 9.95 11.72 7.82
CA ILE A 55 9.73 11.76 6.36
C ILE A 55 10.30 13.07 5.79
N ASN A 56 9.95 14.21 6.39
CA ASN A 56 10.39 15.52 5.93
C ASN A 56 11.90 15.70 6.12
N LEU A 57 12.46 15.21 7.23
CA LEU A 57 13.89 15.27 7.52
C LEU A 57 14.73 14.51 6.48
N TYR A 58 14.41 13.23 6.25
CA TYR A 58 15.20 12.37 5.35
C TYR A 58 14.95 12.67 3.88
N GLY A 59 13.72 13.03 3.52
CA GLY A 59 13.35 13.36 2.14
C GLY A 59 13.55 14.83 1.75
N LYS A 60 13.86 15.69 2.72
CA LYS A 60 13.90 17.16 2.55
C LYS A 60 12.60 17.71 1.96
N TYR A 61 11.46 17.15 2.38
CA TYR A 61 10.15 17.56 1.90
C TYR A 61 9.65 18.81 2.62
N PRO A 62 8.94 19.71 1.93
CA PRO A 62 8.29 20.84 2.58
C PRO A 62 7.16 20.35 3.51
N PRO A 63 6.91 21.06 4.62
CA PRO A 63 5.86 20.69 5.56
C PRO A 63 4.49 20.70 4.87
N GLY A 64 3.68 19.67 5.17
CA GLY A 64 2.33 19.54 4.62
C GLY A 64 2.26 19.00 3.18
N LEU A 65 3.39 18.66 2.54
CA LEU A 65 3.40 18.14 1.16
C LEU A 65 2.38 17.01 0.97
N PHE A 66 2.50 15.94 1.77
CA PHE A 66 1.65 14.76 1.67
C PHE A 66 0.22 15.03 2.15
N SER A 67 0.03 15.77 3.23
CA SER A 67 -1.31 16.12 3.74
C SER A 67 -2.13 16.94 2.75
N ASN A 68 -1.47 17.77 1.94
CA ASN A 68 -2.13 18.62 0.94
C ASN A 68 -2.43 17.87 -0.37
N MET A 69 -1.56 16.95 -0.80
CA MET A 69 -1.73 16.26 -2.08
C MET A 69 -2.35 14.87 -1.99
N CYS A 70 -2.24 14.18 -0.85
CA CYS A 70 -2.67 12.80 -0.68
C CYS A 70 -3.99 12.71 0.08
N ARG A 71 -5.10 12.90 -0.64
CA ARG A 71 -6.45 12.78 -0.10
C ARG A 71 -7.39 12.13 -1.12
N GLU A 72 -7.98 11.00 -0.75
CA GLU A 72 -8.91 10.23 -1.60
C GLU A 72 -10.39 10.51 -1.23
N GLY A 73 -10.63 11.21 -0.11
CA GLY A 73 -11.98 11.61 0.28
C GLY A 73 -12.06 12.34 1.62
N LYS A 74 -13.24 12.30 2.24
CA LYS A 74 -13.49 12.92 3.56
C LYS A 74 -12.72 12.23 4.69
N ASN A 75 -12.46 10.93 4.54
CA ASN A 75 -11.79 10.09 5.54
C ASN A 75 -10.26 10.06 5.38
N GLY A 76 -9.68 10.96 4.57
CA GLY A 76 -8.25 11.00 4.32
C GLY A 76 -7.82 10.07 3.19
N LEU A 77 -6.83 9.22 3.47
CA LEU A 77 -6.15 8.35 2.51
C LEU A 77 -6.45 6.88 2.89
N ALA A 78 -7.01 6.11 1.96
CA ALA A 78 -7.36 4.72 2.20
C ALA A 78 -6.16 3.80 1.99
N CYS A 79 -6.05 2.74 2.80
CA CYS A 79 -4.97 1.74 2.72
C CYS A 79 -5.39 0.43 2.04
N THR A 80 -6.53 0.42 1.36
CA THR A 80 -7.15 -0.78 0.75
C THR A 80 -6.33 -1.43 -0.37
N ASP A 81 -5.50 -0.64 -1.06
CA ASP A 81 -4.78 -1.06 -2.27
C ASP A 81 -3.29 -1.36 -2.01
N VAL A 82 -2.85 -1.29 -0.75
CA VAL A 82 -1.46 -1.63 -0.41
C VAL A 82 -1.39 -3.13 -0.21
N GLN A 83 -0.78 -3.83 -1.17
CA GLN A 83 -0.41 -5.23 -1.00
C GLN A 83 0.44 -5.29 0.27
N SER A 84 -0.12 -5.87 1.34
CA SER A 84 0.65 -6.12 2.53
C SER A 84 1.67 -7.18 2.14
N ASP A 85 2.93 -6.79 1.93
CA ASP A 85 4.06 -7.72 1.98
C ASP A 85 4.25 -8.14 3.45
N THR A 86 3.23 -8.79 4.01
CA THR A 86 3.43 -9.72 5.09
C THR A 86 4.13 -10.91 4.45
N THR A 87 5.46 -10.81 4.33
CA THR A 87 6.30 -12.00 4.20
C THR A 87 6.23 -12.73 5.54
N ALA A 88 5.11 -13.43 5.77
CA ALA A 88 5.11 -14.60 6.61
C ALA A 88 5.79 -15.68 5.78
N ASN A 89 7.01 -16.06 6.18
CA ASN A 89 7.63 -17.29 5.70
C ASN A 89 6.71 -18.45 6.11
N GLY A 90 5.91 -18.95 5.16
CA GLY A 90 5.03 -20.10 5.40
C GLY A 90 3.98 -20.32 4.31
N GLY A 91 4.39 -20.87 3.17
CA GLY A 91 3.52 -21.69 2.32
C GLY A 91 2.69 -20.99 1.23
N GLN A 92 3.20 -21.06 0.00
CA GLN A 92 2.49 -21.36 -1.26
C GLN A 92 0.96 -21.12 -1.30
N GLN A 93 0.49 -20.13 -2.07
CA GLN A 93 -0.24 -20.41 -3.33
C GLN A 93 -0.49 -19.12 -4.12
N ALA A 94 0.30 -18.95 -5.17
CA ALA A 94 -0.13 -18.18 -6.34
C ALA A 94 -1.20 -19.00 -7.06
N GLN A 95 -2.42 -18.49 -7.17
CA GLN A 95 -3.37 -18.94 -8.19
C GLN A 95 -4.08 -17.76 -8.84
N SER A 96 -3.36 -17.16 -9.79
CA SER A 96 -3.95 -16.45 -10.92
C SER A 96 -4.11 -17.44 -12.07
N SER A 97 -5.34 -17.82 -12.39
CA SER A 97 -5.67 -18.45 -13.68
C SER A 97 -7.15 -18.26 -14.02
N PRO A 98 -7.48 -17.50 -15.07
CA PRO A 98 -8.82 -17.48 -15.64
C PRO A 98 -8.90 -18.55 -16.73
N LEU A 99 -9.50 -19.70 -16.42
CA LEU A 99 -9.84 -20.69 -17.45
C LEU A 99 -11.13 -21.43 -17.07
N VAL A 100 -12.24 -20.68 -17.08
CA VAL A 100 -13.58 -21.27 -17.04
C VAL A 100 -13.92 -21.74 -18.46
N LEU A 101 -13.48 -22.94 -18.80
CA LEU A 101 -14.02 -23.71 -19.92
C LEU A 101 -14.05 -25.20 -19.53
N VAL A 102 -14.91 -25.54 -18.56
CA VAL A 102 -15.17 -26.93 -18.19
C VAL A 102 -16.19 -27.51 -19.17
N THR A 103 -15.75 -28.57 -19.81
CA THR A 103 -16.31 -29.26 -20.97
C THR A 103 -17.57 -30.04 -20.66
N LEU A 104 -18.64 -29.75 -21.41
CA LEU A 104 -19.88 -30.52 -21.48
C LEU A 104 -19.67 -31.73 -22.41
N VAL A 105 -19.22 -32.87 -21.87
CA VAL A 105 -19.22 -34.15 -22.60
C VAL A 105 -19.43 -35.31 -21.63
N CYS A 106 -20.69 -35.68 -21.36
CA CYS A 106 -21.02 -36.93 -20.66
C CYS A 106 -22.47 -37.40 -20.95
N GLY A 107 -22.86 -37.46 -22.23
CA GLY A 107 -24.26 -37.79 -22.61
C GLY A 107 -24.45 -38.60 -23.90
N LEU A 108 -23.41 -39.27 -24.41
CA LEU A 108 -23.48 -40.06 -25.67
C LEU A 108 -22.94 -41.49 -25.52
N ILE A 109 -23.19 -42.14 -24.37
CA ILE A 109 -22.90 -43.58 -24.17
C ILE A 109 -24.16 -44.30 -23.66
N ALA A 110 -25.29 -44.06 -24.31
CA ALA A 110 -26.56 -44.75 -24.00
C ALA A 110 -27.31 -45.21 -25.27
N LEU A 111 -26.60 -45.45 -26.38
CA LEU A 111 -27.20 -45.93 -27.63
C LEU A 111 -26.52 -47.18 -28.21
N PHE A 112 -25.76 -47.95 -27.41
CA PHE A 112 -25.08 -49.14 -27.92
C PHE A 112 -25.21 -50.42 -27.09
N PHE A 113 -26.23 -50.55 -26.23
CA PHE A 113 -26.70 -51.86 -25.74
C PHE A 113 -28.20 -51.82 -25.45
#